data_AF-R5NV15-F1
#
_entry.id   AF-R5NV15-F1
#
_cell.length_a   1.000
_cell.length_b   1.000
_cell.length_c   1.000
_cell.angle_alpha   90.00
_cell.angle_beta   90.00
_cell.angle_gamma   90.00
#
_symmetry.space_group_name_H-M   'P 1'
#
loop_
_entity.id
_entity.type
_entity.pdbx_description
1 polymer ?
#
loop_
_entity_poly.entity_id
_entity_poly.type
_entity_poly.pdbx_seq_one_letter_code
_entity_poly.pdbx_strand_id
1 'polypeptide(L)'
;MDFDDWLYSSLPVDINTTWINAEGNPYKGEVNLAEDKKMCGYSNTLALHDYNEGLYGSTATGDDWRLKVRPCLRVREYETRHPSPAGSSGWYVPSYKELEFIYAEKDLLNVQLSKITGLQTLEGQHWSITEDGFLYAYIIDFTNGSKGVIAKYMPPGRNIRYILAV
;
A
#
# COMPACT_ATOMS: atom_id res chain seq x y z
N MET A 1 9.17 -16.34 7.43
CA MET A 1 7.79 -16.48 6.95
C MET A 1 7.87 -16.42 5.44
N ASP A 2 7.51 -17.49 4.74
CA ASP A 2 7.44 -17.45 3.28
C ASP A 2 6.31 -16.50 2.88
N PHE A 3 6.64 -15.48 2.10
CA PHE A 3 5.74 -14.37 1.76
C PHE A 3 5.15 -14.49 0.35
N ASP A 4 4.87 -15.72 -0.11
CA ASP A 4 4.18 -15.92 -1.39
C ASP A 4 2.72 -15.41 -1.39
N ASP A 5 2.19 -14.96 -0.25
CA ASP A 5 0.85 -14.40 -0.14
C ASP A 5 0.80 -12.88 -0.34
N TRP A 6 0.82 -12.43 -1.59
CA TRP A 6 0.48 -11.07 -2.06
C TRP A 6 -0.96 -10.57 -1.76
N LEU A 7 -1.48 -10.94 -0.60
CA LEU A 7 -2.77 -10.53 -0.07
C LEU A 7 -2.67 -9.12 0.54
N TYR A 8 -3.74 -8.33 0.40
CA TYR A 8 -3.85 -7.00 1.01
C TYR A 8 -4.27 -7.09 2.49
N SER A 9 -5.33 -7.84 2.78
CA SER A 9 -5.81 -8.21 4.12
C SER A 9 -6.62 -9.51 4.02
N SER A 10 -6.69 -10.32 5.08
CA SER A 10 -7.37 -11.63 5.02
C SER A 10 -8.80 -11.61 5.54
N LEU A 11 -9.17 -10.53 6.21
CA LEU A 11 -10.53 -10.19 6.55
C LEU A 11 -10.80 -8.75 6.07
N PRO A 12 -11.92 -8.53 5.36
CA PRO A 12 -12.30 -7.19 4.95
C PRO A 12 -12.63 -6.32 6.16
N VAL A 13 -12.24 -5.05 6.08
CA VAL A 13 -12.53 -4.00 7.04
C VAL A 13 -12.61 -2.68 6.28
N ASP A 14 -13.57 -1.83 6.63
CA ASP A 14 -13.68 -0.47 6.08
C ASP A 14 -12.93 0.46 7.01
N ILE A 15 -11.61 0.54 6.86
CA ILE A 15 -10.73 1.24 7.79
C ILE A 15 -11.03 2.74 7.73
N ASN A 16 -11.34 3.26 6.55
CA ASN A 16 -11.70 4.66 6.37
C ASN A 16 -12.94 5.05 7.20
N THR A 17 -14.02 4.26 7.11
CA THR A 17 -15.26 4.56 7.83
C THR A 17 -15.16 4.22 9.31
N THR A 18 -14.62 3.05 9.64
CA THR A 18 -14.69 2.50 11.01
C THR A 18 -13.58 2.96 11.93
N TRP A 19 -12.41 3.33 11.39
CA TRP A 19 -11.25 3.71 12.19
C TRP A 19 -10.80 5.15 11.93
N ILE A 20 -10.51 5.55 10.69
CA ILE A 20 -10.05 6.91 10.36
C ILE A 20 -11.07 7.96 10.82
N ASN A 21 -12.34 7.75 10.50
CA ASN A 21 -13.42 8.71 10.81
C ASN A 21 -13.99 8.58 12.24
N ALA A 22 -13.45 7.68 13.06
CA ALA A 22 -13.87 7.52 14.44
C ALA A 22 -13.57 8.78 15.28
N GLU A 23 -14.46 9.10 16.22
CA GLU A 23 -14.24 10.24 17.11
C GLU A 23 -12.97 10.04 17.95
N GLY A 24 -12.16 11.10 18.06
CA GLY A 24 -10.90 11.06 18.79
C GLY A 24 -9.73 10.40 18.05
N ASN A 25 -9.92 9.91 16.82
CA ASN A 25 -8.81 9.47 15.98
C ASN A 25 -8.06 10.71 15.41
N PRO A 26 -6.73 10.84 15.60
CA PRO A 26 -5.96 11.99 15.11
C PRO A 26 -5.94 12.12 13.59
N TYR A 27 -6.26 11.04 12.86
CA TYR A 27 -6.30 11.02 11.40
C TYR A 27 -7.63 11.52 10.82
N LYS A 28 -8.66 11.71 11.66
CA LYS A 28 -9.97 12.17 11.22
C LYS A 28 -9.90 13.57 10.61
N GLY A 29 -10.25 13.69 9.33
CA GLY A 29 -10.20 14.95 8.58
C GLY A 29 -8.84 15.23 7.93
N GLU A 30 -7.80 14.50 8.30
CA GLU A 30 -6.43 14.65 7.78
C GLU A 30 -6.08 13.58 6.73
N VAL A 31 -6.57 12.35 6.93
CA VAL A 31 -6.34 11.21 6.05
C VAL A 31 -7.65 10.74 5.44
N ASN A 32 -7.60 10.34 4.17
CA ASN A 32 -8.72 9.69 3.49
C ASN A 32 -8.18 8.51 2.68
N LEU A 33 -8.39 7.30 3.18
CA LEU A 33 -7.90 6.08 2.52
C LEU A 33 -8.63 5.81 1.20
N ALA A 34 -9.82 6.38 0.99
CA ALA A 34 -10.60 6.24 -0.23
C ALA A 34 -10.30 7.32 -1.30
N GLU A 35 -9.40 8.27 -1.02
CA GLU A 35 -8.99 9.28 -2.00
C GLU A 35 -8.07 8.67 -3.06
N ASP A 36 -8.60 8.52 -4.27
CA ASP A 36 -7.91 7.92 -5.41
C ASP A 36 -7.29 8.96 -6.36
N LYS A 37 -7.63 10.25 -6.24
CA LYS A 37 -7.17 11.30 -7.15
C LYS A 37 -5.97 12.07 -6.64
N LYS A 38 -5.51 11.80 -5.41
CA LYS A 38 -4.37 12.49 -4.78
C LYS A 38 -3.22 11.53 -4.44
N MET A 39 -2.02 12.09 -4.43
CA MET A 39 -0.82 11.41 -3.94
C MET A 39 -0.81 11.46 -2.42
N CYS A 40 -1.27 10.37 -1.80
CA CYS A 40 -1.45 10.27 -0.35
C CYS A 40 -0.84 8.98 0.22
N GLY A 41 0.04 8.29 -0.53
CA GLY A 41 0.58 7.00 -0.11
C GLY A 41 1.37 7.09 1.18
N TYR A 42 2.15 8.16 1.35
CA TYR A 42 2.92 8.40 2.56
C TYR A 42 2.03 8.55 3.80
N SER A 43 1.09 9.50 3.79
CA SER A 43 0.17 9.74 4.91
C SER A 43 -0.71 8.53 5.21
N ASN A 44 -1.18 7.83 4.17
CA ASN A 44 -1.98 6.62 4.33
C ASN A 44 -1.16 5.50 4.96
N THR A 45 0.10 5.33 4.55
CA THR A 45 1.00 4.32 5.11
C THR A 45 1.28 4.59 6.59
N LEU A 46 1.52 5.85 6.98
CA LEU A 46 1.70 6.22 8.39
C LEU A 46 0.46 5.94 9.24
N ALA A 47 -0.74 6.29 8.75
CA ALA A 47 -1.97 5.98 9.46
C ALA A 47 -2.16 4.45 9.60
N LEU A 48 -1.94 3.70 8.51
CA LEU A 48 -2.14 2.26 8.53
C LEU A 48 -1.07 1.49 9.33
N HIS A 49 0.08 2.09 9.57
CA HIS A 49 1.03 1.63 10.56
C HIS A 49 0.43 1.65 11.97
N ASP A 50 -0.16 2.76 12.38
CA ASP A 50 -0.82 2.88 13.69
C ASP A 50 -2.06 1.98 13.80
N TYR A 51 -2.81 1.84 12.70
CA TYR A 51 -3.90 0.86 12.62
C TYR A 51 -3.41 -0.55 12.93
N ASN A 52 -2.31 -0.99 12.30
CA ASN A 52 -1.74 -2.32 12.48
C ASN A 52 -1.12 -2.56 13.87
N GLU A 53 -0.78 -1.50 14.60
CA GLU A 53 -0.33 -1.52 15.99
C GLU A 53 -1.50 -1.53 17.00
N GLY A 54 -2.75 -1.49 16.53
CA GLY A 54 -3.93 -1.48 17.40
C GLY A 54 -4.19 -0.13 18.07
N LEU A 55 -3.61 0.97 17.55
CA LEU A 55 -3.76 2.30 18.14
C LEU A 55 -5.13 2.90 17.82
N TYR A 56 -5.55 3.86 18.65
CA TYR A 56 -6.77 4.66 18.48
C TYR A 56 -8.05 3.82 18.29
N GLY A 57 -8.15 2.69 18.98
CA GLY A 57 -9.33 1.81 18.90
C GLY A 57 -9.38 0.95 17.63
N SER A 58 -8.25 0.77 16.94
CA SER A 58 -8.15 -0.16 15.81
C SER A 58 -8.56 -1.57 16.21
N THR A 59 -9.28 -2.25 15.31
CA THR A 59 -9.67 -3.65 15.45
C THR A 59 -8.54 -4.62 15.15
N ALA A 60 -7.43 -4.17 14.55
CA ALA A 60 -6.26 -4.98 14.23
C ALA A 60 -5.33 -5.17 15.46
N THR A 61 -5.91 -5.54 16.60
CA THR A 61 -5.20 -5.71 17.87
C THR A 61 -4.44 -7.04 17.93
N GLY A 62 -3.24 -7.01 18.52
CA GLY A 62 -2.46 -8.21 18.80
C GLY A 62 -1.95 -8.92 17.54
N ASP A 63 -1.94 -10.26 17.58
CA ASP A 63 -1.34 -11.10 16.54
C ASP A 63 -2.34 -11.58 15.46
N ASP A 64 -3.57 -11.05 15.44
CA ASP A 64 -4.54 -11.40 14.39
C ASP A 64 -4.18 -10.74 13.05
N TRP A 65 -3.28 -11.39 12.33
CA TRP A 65 -2.80 -11.00 11.01
C TRP A 65 -3.89 -10.85 9.96
N ARG A 66 -5.10 -11.38 10.20
CA ARG A 66 -6.17 -11.33 9.22
C ARG A 66 -6.78 -9.95 9.10
N LEU A 67 -6.72 -9.14 10.16
CA LEU A 67 -7.25 -7.76 10.17
C LEU A 67 -6.19 -6.73 9.77
N LYS A 68 -4.91 -7.12 9.70
CA LYS A 68 -3.81 -6.21 9.41
C LYS A 68 -3.70 -5.91 7.92
N VAL A 69 -3.38 -4.65 7.59
CA VAL A 69 -3.02 -4.23 6.23
C VAL A 69 -1.60 -4.71 5.94
N ARG A 70 -1.51 -5.83 5.22
CA ARG A 70 -0.24 -6.53 4.96
C ARG A 70 0.78 -5.72 4.17
N PRO A 71 0.41 -4.90 3.14
CA PRO A 71 1.36 -4.01 2.49
C PRO A 71 2.13 -3.12 3.47
N CYS A 72 1.47 -2.60 4.50
CA CYS A 72 2.09 -1.76 5.53
C CYS A 72 2.96 -2.55 6.52
N LEU A 73 2.68 -3.82 6.78
CA LEU A 73 3.62 -4.65 7.56
C LEU A 73 4.92 -4.88 6.77
N ARG A 74 4.78 -5.20 5.48
CA ARG A 74 5.91 -5.55 4.63
C ARG A 74 6.80 -4.38 4.28
N VAL A 75 6.26 -3.16 4.17
CA VAL A 75 7.12 -1.99 3.90
C VAL A 75 8.08 -1.72 5.07
N ARG A 76 7.67 -1.98 6.33
CA ARG A 76 8.59 -1.90 7.50
C ARG A 76 9.68 -2.96 7.44
N GLU A 77 9.34 -4.18 7.05
CA GLU A 77 10.33 -5.25 6.83
C GLU A 77 11.26 -4.95 5.65
N TYR A 78 10.74 -4.28 4.62
CA TYR A 78 11.51 -3.82 3.47
C TYR A 78 12.51 -2.75 3.88
N GLU A 79 12.09 -1.73 4.64
CA GLU A 79 12.95 -0.70 5.23
C GLU A 79 14.10 -1.31 6.06
N THR A 80 13.81 -2.34 6.86
CA THR A 80 14.85 -3.01 7.67
C THR A 80 15.92 -3.69 6.82
N ARG A 81 15.53 -4.26 5.67
CA ARG A 81 16.44 -4.98 4.74
C ARG A 81 17.09 -4.06 3.72
N HIS A 82 16.44 -2.95 3.42
CA HIS A 82 16.82 -1.97 2.42
C HIS A 82 16.66 -0.56 3.02
N PRO A 83 17.54 -0.16 3.96
CA PRO A 83 17.40 1.14 4.63
C PRO A 83 17.31 2.28 3.62
N SER A 84 16.30 3.11 3.78
CA SER A 84 16.12 4.30 2.97
C SER A 84 17.24 5.32 3.23
N PRO A 85 17.60 6.15 2.24
CA PRO A 85 18.57 7.21 2.46
C PRO A 85 18.09 8.19 3.55
N ALA A 86 19.03 8.66 4.37
CA ALA A 86 18.75 9.69 5.36
C ALA A 86 18.21 10.96 4.69
N GLY A 87 17.17 11.55 5.27
CA GLY A 87 16.48 12.73 4.73
C GLY A 87 15.38 12.42 3.73
N SER A 88 15.21 11.16 3.32
CA SER A 88 14.03 10.72 2.57
C SER A 88 12.82 10.55 3.49
N SER A 89 11.65 10.33 2.89
CA SER A 89 10.42 9.96 3.62
C SER A 89 10.50 8.60 4.32
N GLY A 90 11.50 7.77 4.04
CA GLY A 90 11.41 6.32 4.23
C GLY A 90 10.55 5.65 3.16
N TRP A 91 10.62 4.32 3.07
CA TRP A 91 9.76 3.57 2.16
C TRP A 91 8.29 3.61 2.60
N TYR A 92 7.38 3.81 1.64
CA TYR A 92 5.94 3.73 1.86
C TYR A 92 5.23 2.98 0.73
N VAL A 93 3.98 2.60 0.99
CA VAL A 93 3.11 1.97 -0.03
C VAL A 93 2.41 3.07 -0.81
N PRO A 94 2.52 3.12 -2.14
CA PRO A 94 1.98 4.20 -2.95
C PRO A 94 0.44 4.20 -2.96
N SER A 95 -0.17 5.40 -3.04
CA SER A 95 -1.57 5.56 -3.40
C SER A 95 -1.82 5.18 -4.85
N TYR A 96 -3.09 5.01 -5.20
CA TYR A 96 -3.46 4.72 -6.60
C TYR A 96 -2.94 5.81 -7.55
N LYS A 97 -3.04 7.09 -7.14
CA LYS A 97 -2.55 8.21 -7.94
C LYS A 97 -1.04 8.15 -8.16
N GLU A 98 -0.26 7.81 -7.14
CA GLU A 98 1.20 7.68 -7.28
C GLU A 98 1.56 6.54 -8.25
N LEU A 99 0.86 5.40 -8.17
CA LEU A 99 1.05 4.31 -9.14
C LEU A 99 0.66 4.70 -10.57
N GLU A 100 -0.38 5.51 -10.76
CA GLU A 100 -0.75 6.05 -12.07
C GLU A 100 0.37 6.91 -12.67
N PHE A 101 1.00 7.76 -11.86
CA PHE A 101 2.18 8.53 -12.28
C PHE A 101 3.38 7.65 -12.60
N ILE A 102 3.64 6.62 -11.80
CA ILE A 102 4.72 5.66 -12.08
C ILE A 102 4.45 4.91 -13.39
N TYR A 103 3.20 4.53 -13.66
CA TYR A 103 2.83 3.88 -14.91
C TYR A 103 3.06 4.78 -16.13
N ALA A 104 2.76 6.09 -16.01
CA ALA A 104 3.02 7.04 -17.09
C ALA A 104 4.51 7.08 -17.51
N GLU A 105 5.42 6.82 -16.57
CA GLU A 105 6.88 6.80 -16.79
C GLU A 105 7.45 5.36 -16.88
N LYS A 106 6.58 4.35 -16.98
CA LYS A 106 6.93 2.92 -16.86
C LYS A 106 8.07 2.51 -17.79
N ASP A 107 8.04 2.93 -19.05
CA ASP A 107 9.03 2.49 -20.04
C ASP A 107 10.43 3.01 -19.70
N LEU A 108 10.54 4.28 -19.29
CA LEU A 108 11.80 4.88 -18.86
C LEU A 108 12.32 4.20 -17.58
N LEU A 109 11.42 3.94 -16.62
CA LEU A 109 11.76 3.22 -15.40
C LEU A 109 12.23 1.79 -15.69
N ASN A 110 11.56 1.06 -16.59
CA ASN A 110 11.92 -0.30 -16.98
C ASN A 110 13.29 -0.35 -17.67
N VAL A 111 13.63 0.64 -18.48
CA VAL A 111 14.99 0.78 -19.05
C VAL A 111 16.02 0.90 -17.92
N GLN A 112 15.77 1.67 -16.85
CA GLN A 112 16.73 1.77 -15.74
C GLN A 112 16.77 0.48 -14.89
N LEU A 113 15.61 -0.09 -14.57
CA LEU A 113 15.52 -1.33 -13.79
C LEU A 113 16.24 -2.50 -14.48
N SER A 114 16.15 -2.60 -15.80
CA SER A 114 16.84 -3.65 -16.58
C SER A 114 18.37 -3.62 -16.47
N LYS A 115 18.94 -2.48 -16.07
CA LYS A 115 20.40 -2.34 -15.87
C LYS A 115 20.86 -2.95 -14.55
N ILE A 116 19.94 -3.27 -13.64
CA ILE A 116 20.24 -3.82 -12.33
C ILE A 116 19.95 -5.32 -12.37
N THR A 117 21.00 -6.13 -12.25
CA THR A 117 20.89 -7.60 -12.31
C THR A 117 19.95 -8.13 -11.24
N GLY A 118 18.98 -8.97 -11.64
CA GLY A 118 18.04 -9.62 -10.73
C GLY A 118 16.80 -8.78 -10.36
N LEU A 119 16.69 -7.53 -10.82
CA LEU A 119 15.46 -6.75 -10.63
C LEU A 119 14.42 -7.06 -11.71
N GLN A 120 13.18 -7.24 -11.26
CA GLN A 120 12.02 -7.35 -12.15
C GLN A 120 11.59 -5.98 -12.63
N THR A 121 11.24 -5.88 -13.92
CA THR A 121 10.55 -4.72 -14.49
C THR A 121 9.17 -4.52 -13.85
N LEU A 122 8.62 -3.32 -14.00
CA LEU A 122 7.27 -2.99 -13.60
C LEU A 122 6.31 -3.64 -14.58
N GLU A 123 5.64 -4.72 -14.17
CA GLU A 123 4.65 -5.45 -14.98
C GLU A 123 3.54 -6.04 -14.10
N GLY A 124 2.38 -6.31 -14.70
CA GLY A 124 1.24 -6.92 -14.03
C GLY A 124 0.54 -6.02 -13.01
N GLN A 125 -0.37 -6.62 -12.26
CA GLN A 125 -1.24 -5.93 -11.31
C GLN A 125 -0.48 -5.53 -10.05
N HIS A 126 -0.61 -4.27 -9.64
CA HIS A 126 0.04 -3.71 -8.47
C HIS A 126 -0.99 -3.17 -7.48
N TRP A 127 -0.83 -3.56 -6.22
CA TRP A 127 -1.62 -2.97 -5.13
C TRP A 127 -1.21 -1.53 -4.87
N SER A 128 -2.21 -0.66 -4.79
CA SER A 128 -2.08 0.62 -4.11
C SER A 128 -2.50 0.50 -2.65
N ILE A 129 -2.19 1.50 -1.83
CA ILE A 129 -2.71 1.60 -0.47
C ILE A 129 -4.11 2.24 -0.40
N THR A 130 -4.67 2.69 -1.52
CA THR A 130 -5.99 3.33 -1.59
C THR A 130 -7.10 2.27 -1.48
N GLU A 131 -7.99 2.43 -0.51
CA GLU A 131 -9.15 1.54 -0.29
C GLU A 131 -10.33 1.88 -1.20
N ASP A 132 -11.11 0.85 -1.55
CA ASP A 132 -12.43 0.97 -2.18
C ASP A 132 -13.47 0.30 -1.26
N GLY A 133 -13.67 0.93 -0.10
CA GLY A 133 -14.61 0.49 0.93
C GLY A 133 -14.20 -0.80 1.65
N PHE A 134 -15.20 -1.50 2.18
CA PHE A 134 -15.02 -2.65 3.07
C PHE A 134 -14.25 -3.82 2.44
N LEU A 135 -14.65 -4.23 1.23
CA LEU A 135 -14.15 -5.45 0.60
C LEU A 135 -12.93 -5.23 -0.28
N TYR A 136 -12.73 -4.03 -0.83
CA TYR A 136 -11.85 -3.84 -1.98
C TYR A 136 -10.77 -2.79 -1.76
N ALA A 137 -9.70 -2.89 -2.55
CA ALA A 137 -8.67 -1.86 -2.68
C ALA A 137 -8.33 -1.65 -4.17
N TYR A 138 -7.80 -0.48 -4.48
CA TYR A 138 -7.43 -0.13 -5.84
C TYR A 138 -6.12 -0.80 -6.26
N ILE A 139 -6.09 -1.22 -7.52
CA ILE A 139 -4.90 -1.68 -8.22
C ILE A 139 -4.70 -0.86 -9.50
N ILE A 140 -3.51 -0.93 -10.05
CA ILE A 140 -3.26 -0.63 -11.46
C ILE A 140 -2.56 -1.81 -12.12
N ASP A 141 -2.93 -2.12 -13.36
CA ASP A 141 -2.22 -3.11 -14.17
C ASP A 141 -1.14 -2.43 -15.00
N PHE A 142 0.13 -2.67 -14.67
CA PHE A 142 1.27 -2.08 -15.39
C PHE A 142 1.44 -2.65 -16.81
N THR A 143 0.71 -3.70 -17.17
CA THR A 143 0.69 -4.23 -18.54
C THR A 143 0.01 -3.26 -19.51
N ASN A 144 -1.02 -2.54 -19.05
CA ASN A 144 -1.88 -1.71 -19.92
C ASN A 144 -2.41 -0.40 -19.29
N GLY A 145 -2.04 -0.11 -18.04
CA GLY A 145 -2.43 1.09 -17.31
C GLY A 145 -3.83 1.05 -16.71
N SER A 146 -4.53 -0.08 -16.79
CA SER A 146 -5.92 -0.15 -16.36
C SER A 146 -6.05 0.01 -14.85
N LYS A 147 -7.00 0.87 -14.44
CA LYS A 147 -7.49 0.94 -13.06
C LYS A 147 -8.32 -0.30 -12.76
N GLY A 148 -8.05 -0.94 -11.62
CA GLY A 148 -8.84 -2.06 -11.14
C GLY A 148 -9.20 -1.93 -9.67
N VAL A 149 -10.17 -2.74 -9.25
CA VAL A 149 -10.61 -2.87 -7.87
C VAL A 149 -10.64 -4.36 -7.57
N ILE A 150 -9.92 -4.79 -6.54
CA ILE A 150 -9.78 -6.21 -6.20
C ILE A 150 -10.04 -6.42 -4.72
N ALA A 151 -10.66 -7.55 -4.39
CA ALA A 151 -11.01 -7.86 -3.01
C ALA A 151 -9.73 -8.02 -2.18
N LYS A 152 -9.69 -7.42 -0.99
CA LYS A 152 -8.50 -7.37 -0.13
C LYS A 152 -7.98 -8.77 0.22
N TYR A 153 -8.92 -9.73 0.30
CA TYR A 153 -8.71 -11.14 0.65
C TYR A 153 -8.57 -12.09 -0.55
N MET A 154 -8.55 -11.57 -1.79
CA MET A 154 -8.30 -12.43 -2.95
C MET A 154 -6.86 -12.96 -2.94
N PRO A 155 -6.65 -14.25 -3.27
CA PRO A 155 -5.36 -14.91 -3.17
C PRO A 155 -4.25 -14.19 -3.96
N PRO A 156 -2.98 -14.50 -3.62
CA PRO A 156 -1.80 -13.90 -4.23
C PRO A 156 -1.83 -13.85 -5.76
N GLY A 157 -1.19 -12.81 -6.30
CA GLY A 157 -1.11 -12.56 -7.74
C GLY A 157 -0.92 -11.09 -8.11
N ARG A 158 -0.62 -10.22 -7.13
CA ARG A 158 -0.40 -8.78 -7.34
C ARG A 158 0.91 -8.35 -6.71
N ASN A 159 1.64 -7.52 -7.41
CA ASN A 159 2.90 -6.98 -6.93
C ASN A 159 2.66 -5.84 -5.96
N ILE A 160 3.65 -5.55 -5.12
CA ILE A 160 3.73 -4.33 -4.32
C ILE A 160 5.04 -3.65 -4.70
N ARG A 161 4.98 -2.36 -5.01
CA ARG A 161 6.17 -1.52 -5.24
C ARG A 161 6.19 -0.46 -4.18
N TYR A 162 7.23 -0.47 -3.35
CA TYR A 162 7.44 0.59 -2.38
C TYR A 162 8.16 1.75 -3.06
N ILE A 163 7.81 2.96 -2.65
CA ILE A 163 8.45 4.19 -3.12
C ILE A 163 8.89 5.02 -1.93
N LEU A 164 9.74 6.00 -2.19
CA LEU A 164 10.15 7.01 -1.23
C LEU A 164 10.18 8.38 -1.92
N ALA A 165 10.06 9.44 -1.13
CA ALA A 165 10.27 10.81 -1.56
C ALA A 165 11.61 11.33 -1.00
N VAL A 166 12.27 12.19 -1.77
CA VAL A 166 13.53 12.86 -1.43
C VAL A 166 13.37 14.36 -1.44
#